data_AF-A0A7C5ZIU8-F1
#
_entry.id   AF-A0A7C5ZIU8-F1
#
_cell.length_a   1.000
_cell.length_b   1.000
_cell.length_c   1.000
_cell.angle_alpha   90.00
_cell.angle_beta   90.00
_cell.angle_gamma   90.00
#
_symmetry.space_group_name_H-M   'P 1'
#
loop_
_entity.id
_entity.type
_entity.pdbx_description
1 polymer ?
#
loop_
_entity_poly.entity_id
_entity_poly.type
_entity_poly.pdbx_seq_one_letter_code
_entity_poly.pdbx_strand_id
1 'polypeptide(L)'
;AAAALLLAHYLRAGNFPYGIGWWAFTFPVGAYTVDTLTLARVWQVEALEWLGALSFLLLATFWLVVTARTLAGVRTGEAWRR
;
A
#
# COMPACT_ATOMS: atom_id res chain seq x y z
N ALA A 1 -6.18 10.64 -15.35
CA ALA A 1 -6.90 11.87 -14.96
C ALA A 1 -7.77 11.65 -13.71
N ALA A 2 -8.76 10.75 -13.73
CA ALA A 2 -9.68 10.54 -12.61
C ALA A 2 -9.01 10.16 -11.27
N ALA A 3 -8.06 9.19 -11.28
CA ALA A 3 -7.35 8.78 -10.07
C ALA A 3 -6.54 9.92 -9.43
N ALA A 4 -5.90 10.77 -10.24
CA ALA A 4 -5.14 11.92 -9.75
C ALA A 4 -6.06 13.02 -9.18
N LEU A 5 -7.23 13.24 -9.78
CA LEU A 5 -8.24 14.17 -9.27
C LEU A 5 -8.85 13.69 -7.96
N LEU A 6 -9.14 12.39 -7.85
CA LEU A 6 -9.60 11.77 -6.60
C LEU A 6 -8.53 11.86 -5.51
N LEU A 7 -7.28 11.54 -5.83
CA LEU A 7 -6.16 11.69 -4.89
C LEU A 7 -6.04 13.14 -4.41
N ALA A 8 -6.07 14.12 -5.31
CA ALA A 8 -6.02 15.53 -4.95
C ALA A 8 -7.21 15.97 -4.09
N HIS A 9 -8.42 15.48 -4.38
CA HIS A 9 -9.61 15.74 -3.58
C HIS A 9 -9.45 15.17 -2.16
N TYR A 10 -9.04 13.91 -2.03
CA TYR A 10 -8.85 13.27 -0.73
C TYR A 10 -7.73 13.91 0.11
N LEU A 11 -6.61 14.29 -0.54
CA LEU A 11 -5.53 15.01 0.12
C LEU A 11 -5.98 16.38 0.63
N ARG A 12 -6.90 17.07 -0.07
CA ARG A 12 -7.44 18.37 0.35
C ARG A 12 -8.55 18.26 1.39
N ALA A 13 -9.34 17.20 1.36
CA ALA A 13 -10.45 16.99 2.29
C ALA A 13 -10.00 16.54 3.69
N GLY A 14 -8.77 16.01 3.84
CA GLY A 14 -8.19 15.60 5.12
C GLY A 14 -8.85 14.38 5.78
N ASN A 15 -10.03 13.97 5.32
CA ASN A 15 -10.75 12.80 5.80
C ASN A 15 -10.66 11.68 4.76
N PHE A 16 -9.73 10.75 4.97
CA PHE A 16 -9.63 9.54 4.16
C PHE A 16 -10.11 8.34 4.99
N PRO A 17 -11.42 8.05 4.98
CA PRO A 17 -11.96 6.93 5.75
C PRO A 17 -11.41 5.62 5.22
N TYR A 18 -11.23 4.66 6.14
CA TYR A 18 -10.85 3.32 5.75
C TYR A 18 -11.99 2.64 5.02
N GLY A 19 -11.66 2.03 3.89
CA GLY A 19 -12.53 1.12 3.16
C GLY A 19 -11.75 -0.10 2.72
N ILE A 20 -12.44 -1.20 2.42
CA ILE A 20 -11.80 -2.46 2.00
C ILE A 20 -10.88 -2.26 0.78
N GLY A 21 -11.16 -1.26 -0.06
CA GLY A 21 -10.33 -0.88 -1.21
C GLY A 21 -8.90 -0.48 -0.87
N TRP A 22 -8.57 -0.19 0.40
CA TRP A 22 -7.19 0.07 0.83
C TRP A 22 -6.26 -1.13 0.61
N TRP A 23 -6.80 -2.35 0.53
CA TRP A 23 -6.01 -3.53 0.12
C TRP A 23 -5.34 -3.35 -1.25
N ALA A 24 -5.92 -2.55 -2.14
CA ALA A 24 -5.35 -2.28 -3.47
C ALA A 24 -3.96 -1.63 -3.42
N PHE A 25 -3.55 -1.02 -2.30
CA PHE A 25 -2.19 -0.47 -2.15
C PHE A 25 -1.11 -1.54 -1.98
N THR A 26 -1.47 -2.73 -1.47
CA THR A 26 -0.49 -3.80 -1.23
C THR A 26 0.06 -4.38 -2.54
N PHE A 27 -0.78 -4.49 -3.57
CA PHE A 27 -0.40 -5.07 -4.86
C PHE A 27 0.72 -4.30 -5.59
N PRO A 28 0.58 -2.99 -5.90
CA PRO A 28 1.62 -2.27 -6.63
C PRO A 28 2.92 -2.17 -5.81
N VAL A 29 2.84 -1.97 -4.48
CA VAL A 29 4.04 -1.93 -3.63
C VAL A 29 4.75 -3.29 -3.61
N GLY A 30 3.98 -4.40 -3.60
CA GLY A 30 4.51 -5.75 -3.73
C GLY A 30 5.23 -5.98 -5.06
N ALA A 31 4.60 -5.61 -6.17
CA ALA A 31 5.21 -5.71 -7.50
C ALA A 31 6.52 -4.91 -7.59
N TYR A 32 6.52 -3.63 -7.16
CA TYR A 32 7.73 -2.81 -7.13
C TYR A 32 8.82 -3.41 -6.26
N THR A 33 8.49 -3.98 -5.10
CA THR A 33 9.45 -4.61 -4.21
C THR A 33 10.15 -5.78 -4.90
N VAL A 34 9.38 -6.68 -5.51
CA VAL A 34 9.91 -7.87 -6.20
C VAL A 34 10.74 -7.47 -7.41
N ASP A 35 10.24 -6.56 -8.24
CA ASP A 35 10.93 -6.13 -9.45
C ASP A 35 12.24 -5.40 -9.12
N THR A 36 12.22 -4.54 -8.09
CA THR A 36 13.41 -3.77 -7.66
C THR A 36 14.49 -4.71 -7.11
N LEU A 37 14.14 -5.67 -6.25
CA LEU A 37 15.09 -6.66 -5.72
C LEU A 37 15.59 -7.61 -6.81
N THR A 38 14.75 -7.93 -7.79
CA THR A 38 15.15 -8.74 -8.95
C THR A 38 16.17 -7.98 -9.80
N LEU A 39 15.89 -6.71 -10.09
CA LEU A 39 16.81 -5.84 -10.83
C LEU A 39 18.14 -5.66 -10.09
N ALA A 40 18.09 -5.44 -8.77
CA ALA A 40 19.27 -5.36 -7.91
C ALA A 40 20.16 -6.60 -8.05
N ARG A 41 19.54 -7.79 -8.04
CA ARG A 41 20.23 -9.08 -8.16
C ARG A 41 20.81 -9.31 -9.55
N VAL A 42 20.10 -8.95 -10.62
CA VAL A 42 20.58 -9.15 -11.99
C VAL A 42 21.73 -8.19 -12.30
N TRP A 43 21.64 -6.94 -11.84
CA TRP A 43 22.62 -5.90 -12.15
C TRP A 43 23.70 -5.72 -11.08
N GLN A 44 23.59 -6.43 -9.95
CA GLN A 44 24.49 -6.34 -8.80
C GLN A 44 24.65 -4.91 -8.27
N VAL A 45 23.52 -4.19 -8.14
CA VAL A 45 23.49 -2.79 -7.69
C VAL A 45 22.93 -2.71 -6.26
N GLU A 46 23.80 -2.44 -5.30
CA GLU A 46 23.45 -2.35 -3.87
C GLU A 46 22.39 -1.27 -3.58
N ALA A 47 22.42 -0.14 -4.29
CA ALA A 47 21.42 0.91 -4.12
C ALA A 47 19.98 0.42 -4.39
N LEU A 48 19.80 -0.52 -5.32
CA LEU A 48 18.50 -1.12 -5.61
C LEU A 48 18.11 -2.14 -4.52
N GLU A 49 19.07 -2.80 -3.87
CA GLU A 49 18.76 -3.68 -2.72
C GLU A 49 18.17 -2.87 -1.58
N TRP A 50 18.78 -1.73 -1.23
CA TRP A 50 18.25 -0.82 -0.21
C TRP A 50 16.88 -0.25 -0.58
N LEU A 51 16.67 0.12 -1.84
CA LEU A 51 15.37 0.59 -2.32
C LEU A 51 14.29 -0.51 -2.25
N GLY A 52 14.65 -1.73 -2.61
CA GLY A 52 13.79 -2.91 -2.50
C GLY A 52 13.45 -3.23 -1.05
N ALA A 53 14.44 -3.18 -0.14
CA ALA A 53 14.23 -3.38 1.30
C ALA A 53 13.32 -2.30 1.90
N LEU A 54 13.50 -1.03 1.53
CA LEU A 54 12.60 0.05 1.95
C LEU A 54 11.17 -0.18 1.44
N SER A 55 11.01 -0.58 0.18
CA SER A 55 9.70 -0.90 -0.40
C SER A 55 9.03 -2.08 0.32
N PHE A 56 9.81 -3.09 0.71
CA PHE A 56 9.33 -4.21 1.52
C PHE A 56 8.85 -3.77 2.91
N LEU A 57 9.59 -2.89 3.61
CA LEU A 57 9.16 -2.34 4.89
C LEU A 57 7.86 -1.54 4.77
N LEU A 58 7.72 -0.78 3.68
CA LEU A 58 6.48 -0.07 3.36
C LEU A 58 5.32 -1.05 3.12
N LEU A 59 5.56 -2.13 2.36
CA LEU A 59 4.58 -3.19 2.13
C LEU A 59 4.12 -3.83 3.44
N ALA A 60 5.06 -4.20 4.31
CA ALA A 60 4.78 -4.79 5.62
C ALA A 60 3.94 -3.85 6.49
N THR A 61 4.28 -2.55 6.50
CA THR A 61 3.52 -1.52 7.20
C THR A 61 2.09 -1.43 6.67
N PHE A 62 1.90 -1.41 5.34
CA PHE A 62 0.57 -1.42 4.75
C PHE A 62 -0.22 -2.66 5.15
N TRP A 63 0.38 -3.85 5.06
CA TRP A 63 -0.24 -5.11 5.50
C TRP A 63 -0.74 -5.04 6.93
N LEU A 64 0.09 -4.56 7.87
CA LEU A 64 -0.29 -4.44 9.27
C LEU A 64 -1.47 -3.47 9.46
N VAL A 65 -1.42 -2.29 8.84
CA VAL A 65 -2.46 -1.27 8.96
C VAL A 65 -3.78 -1.76 8.37
N VAL A 66 -3.78 -2.26 7.13
CA VAL A 66 -5.04 -2.69 6.47
C VAL A 66 -5.61 -3.94 7.13
N THR A 67 -4.77 -4.86 7.62
CA THR A 67 -5.24 -6.03 8.38
C THR A 67 -5.89 -5.62 9.68
N ALA A 68 -5.24 -4.77 10.48
CA ALA A 68 -5.78 -4.29 11.76
C ALA A 68 -7.12 -3.55 11.57
N ARG A 69 -7.19 -2.66 10.57
CA ARG A 69 -8.42 -1.91 10.27
C ARG A 69 -9.52 -2.78 9.67
N THR A 70 -9.17 -3.77 8.84
CA THR A 70 -10.14 -4.79 8.36
C THR A 70 -10.72 -5.55 9.55
N LEU A 71 -9.87 -6.04 10.46
CA LEU A 71 -10.32 -6.83 11.60
C LEU A 71 -11.23 -6.00 12.53
N ALA A 72 -10.87 -4.74 12.78
CA ALA A 72 -11.71 -3.81 13.52
C ALA A 72 -13.07 -3.59 12.82
N GLY A 73 -13.06 -3.29 11.52
CA GLY A 73 -14.26 -3.05 10.73
C GLY A 73 -15.16 -4.28 10.57
N VAL A 74 -14.58 -5.48 10.53
CA VAL A 74 -15.35 -6.74 10.49
C VAL A 74 -16.06 -6.98 11.82
N ARG A 75 -15.40 -6.70 12.96
CA ARG A 75 -16.01 -6.84 14.30
C ARG A 75 -17.17 -5.86 14.51
N THR A 76 -17.07 -4.65 13.97
CA THR A 76 -18.09 -3.59 14.11
C THR A 76 -19.13 -3.61 12.98
N GLY A 77 -18.98 -4.47 11.96
CA GLY A 77 -19.83 -4.52 10.77
C GLY A 77 -19.60 -3.37 9.77
N GLU A 78 -18.71 -2.43 10.08
CA GLU A 78 -18.43 -1.24 9.27
C GLU A 78 -17.66 -1.57 7.99
N ALA A 79 -16.89 -2.66 7.98
CA ALA A 79 -16.09 -3.06 6.81
C ALA A 79 -16.95 -3.33 5.55
N TRP A 80 -18.24 -3.64 5.74
CA TRP A 80 -19.17 -4.03 4.68
C TRP A 80 -20.33 -3.05 4.49
N ARG A 81 -20.40 -2.01 5.32
CA ARG A 81 -21.48 -1.01 5.25
C ARG A 81 -21.22 -0.10 4.05
N ARG A 82 -22.04 -0.27 3.01
CA ARG A 82 -22.03 0.54 1.79
C ARG A 82 -22.75 1.87 1.99
#